data_AF-A0A264VLF0-F1
#
_entry.id   AF-A0A264VLF0-F1
#
_cell.length_a   1.000
_cell.length_b   1.000
_cell.length_c   1.000
_cell.angle_alpha   90.00
_cell.angle_beta   90.00
_cell.angle_gamma   90.00
#
_symmetry.space_group_name_H-M   'P 1'
#
loop_
_entity.id
_entity.type
_entity.pdbx_description
1 polymer ?
#
loop_
_entity_poly.entity_id
_entity_poly.type
_entity_poly.pdbx_seq_one_letter_code
_entity_poly.pdbx_strand_id
1 'polypeptide(L)' 'MPTTESNWPNENVRTEGALLRDYFAAKAMQGILANPAQLDNVNDKSAEWVSRDAYLVADAMLKARG' A
#
# COMPACT_ATOMS: atom_id res chain seq x y z
N MET A 1 -26.01 -20.82 15.66
CA MET A 1 -25.36 -21.51 14.53
C MET A 1 -23.85 -21.40 14.76
N PRO A 2 -23.10 -22.49 14.94
CA PRO A 2 -21.64 -22.43 15.04
C PRO A 2 -21.06 -22.12 13.65
N THR A 3 -20.08 -21.24 13.58
CA THR A 3 -19.33 -20.95 12.36
C THR A 3 -18.53 -22.19 11.96
N THR A 4 -18.95 -22.89 10.92
CA THR A 4 -18.12 -23.84 10.17
C THR A 4 -17.00 -23.09 9.44
N GLU A 5 -15.89 -23.76 9.09
CA GLU A 5 -14.78 -23.16 8.30
C GLU A 5 -15.29 -22.48 7.01
N SER A 6 -16.37 -23.01 6.43
CA SER A 6 -17.05 -22.44 5.26
C SER A 6 -17.68 -21.05 5.48
N ASN A 7 -17.81 -20.61 6.73
CA ASN A 7 -18.45 -19.36 7.14
C ASN A 7 -17.52 -18.46 7.98
N TRP A 8 -16.22 -18.78 8.00
CA TRP A 8 -15.20 -17.87 8.51
C TRP A 8 -15.03 -16.73 7.50
N PRO A 9 -15.17 -15.44 7.89
CA PRO A 9 -14.73 -14.36 7.02
C PRO A 9 -13.23 -14.56 6.84
N ASN A 10 -12.80 -15.03 5.67
CA ASN A 10 -11.40 -15.31 5.34
C ASN A 10 -10.54 -14.09 5.66
N GLU A 11 -10.04 -14.03 6.89
CA GLU A 11 -9.19 -12.96 7.40
C GLU A 11 -7.93 -12.88 6.55
N ASN A 12 -7.44 -14.05 6.11
CA ASN A 12 -6.34 -14.20 5.17
C ASN A 12 -6.53 -13.39 3.88
N VAL A 13 -7.73 -13.36 3.28
CA VAL A 13 -7.96 -12.61 2.03
C VAL A 13 -7.90 -11.09 2.26
N ARG A 14 -8.44 -10.62 3.39
CA ARG A 14 -8.36 -9.20 3.78
C ARG A 14 -6.93 -8.79 4.12
N THR A 15 -6.21 -9.67 4.82
CA THR A 15 -4.82 -9.46 5.24
C THR A 15 -3.86 -9.53 4.06
N GLU A 16 -4.01 -10.48 3.14
CA GLU A 16 -3.19 -10.61 1.93
C GLU A 16 -3.36 -9.42 0.98
N GLY A 17 -4.59 -8.93 0.78
CA GLY A 17 -4.85 -7.73 0.00
C GLY A 17 -4.23 -6.47 0.60
N ALA A 18 -4.31 -6.31 1.93
CA ALA A 18 -3.66 -5.23 2.65
C ALA A 18 -2.12 -5.33 2.57
N LEU A 19 -1.56 -6.51 2.79
CA LEU A 19 -0.12 -6.77 2.68
C LEU A 19 0.43 -6.49 1.28
N LEU A 20 -0.31 -6.86 0.23
CA LEU A 20 0.09 -6.59 -1.15
C LEU A 20 0.02 -5.10 -1.49
N ARG A 21 -1.02 -4.41 -1.00
CA ARG A 21 -1.16 -2.95 -1.15
C ARG A 21 0.02 -2.22 -0.50
N ASP A 22 0.35 -2.58 0.74
CA ASP A 22 1.46 -1.97 1.47
C ASP A 22 2.82 -2.27 0.80
N TYR A 23 2.99 -3.48 0.25
CA TYR A 23 4.16 -3.82 -0.56
C TYR A 23 4.29 -2.91 -1.80
N PHE A 24 3.22 -2.73 -2.58
CA PHE A 24 3.25 -1.84 -3.73
C PHE A 24 3.48 -0.37 -3.32
N ALA A 25 2.87 0.08 -2.23
CA ALA A 25 3.08 1.43 -1.70
C ALA A 25 4.55 1.63 -1.30
N ALA A 26 5.18 0.67 -0.61
CA ALA A 26 6.59 0.73 -0.26
C ALA A 26 7.50 0.84 -1.52
N LYS A 27 7.19 0.09 -2.58
CA LYS A 27 7.95 0.14 -3.84
C LYS A 27 7.75 1.48 -4.57
N ALA A 28 6.53 2.01 -4.59
CA ALA A 28 6.24 3.32 -5.16
C ALA A 28 6.96 4.44 -4.38
N MET A 29 6.90 4.39 -3.04
CA MET A 29 7.60 5.31 -2.15
C MET A 29 9.12 5.28 -2.40
N GLN A 30 9.72 4.09 -2.57
CA GLN A 30 11.13 3.97 -2.92
C GLN A 30 11.46 4.66 -4.24
N GLY A 31 10.61 4.54 -5.26
CA GLY A 31 10.78 5.21 -6.55
C GLY A 31 10.64 6.74 -6.46
N ILE A 32 9.63 7.22 -5.72
CA ILE A 32 9.39 8.65 -5.48
C ILE A 32 10.62 9.26 -4.77
N LEU A 33 11.09 8.62 -3.71
CA LEU A 33 12.23 9.09 -2.90
C LEU A 33 13.59 8.86 -3.53
N ALA A 34 13.68 8.20 -4.69
CA ALA A 34 14.96 7.97 -5.36
C ALA A 34 15.60 9.25 -5.89
N ASN A 35 14.84 10.34 -6.01
CA ASN A 35 15.37 11.65 -6.40
C ASN A 35 16.02 12.37 -5.20
N PRO A 36 17.34 12.57 -5.18
CA PRO A 36 18.04 13.23 -4.08
C PRO A 36 17.57 14.66 -3.82
N ALA A 37 17.09 15.36 -4.86
CA ALA A 37 16.53 16.70 -4.72
C ALA A 37 15.23 16.73 -3.90
N GLN A 38 14.58 15.58 -3.69
CA GLN A 38 13.43 15.45 -2.78
C GLN A 38 13.83 15.03 -1.36
N LEU A 39 15.04 14.49 -1.16
CA LEU A 39 15.50 13.95 0.12
C LEU A 39 16.08 15.00 1.07
N ASP A 40 16.50 16.17 0.57
CA ASP A 40 17.07 17.23 1.41
C ASP A 40 16.09 17.78 2.48
N ASN A 41 14.80 17.48 2.38
CA ASN A 41 13.77 18.03 3.26
C ASN A 41 12.65 17.04 3.60
N VAL A 42 12.98 15.78 3.96
CA VAL A 42 11.95 14.88 4.50
C VAL A 42 11.42 15.45 5.82
N ASN A 43 10.28 16.12 5.74
CA ASN A 43 9.49 16.69 6.83
C ASN A 43 8.04 16.16 6.79
N ASP A 44 7.22 16.53 7.76
CA ASP A 44 5.85 16.05 7.89
C ASP A 44 5.01 16.24 6.60
N LYS A 45 5.13 17.40 5.95
CA LYS A 45 4.42 17.67 4.69
C LYS A 45 4.88 16.74 3.58
N SER A 46 6.18 16.47 3.52
CA SER A 46 6.73 15.55 2.53
C SER A 46 6.33 14.11 2.75
N ALA A 47 6.32 13.66 4.01
CA ALA A 47 5.85 12.33 4.36
C ALA A 47 4.37 12.15 4.01
N GLU A 48 3.56 13.19 4.20
CA GLU A 48 2.14 13.17 3.87
C GLU A 48 1.89 13.00 2.36
N TRP A 49 2.51 13.81 1.49
CA TRP A 49 2.28 13.67 0.05
C TRP A 49 2.93 12.42 -0.54
N VAL A 50 4.11 12.00 -0.06
CA VAL A 50 4.79 10.77 -0.50
C VAL A 50 3.94 9.55 -0.17
N SER A 51 3.41 9.45 1.06
CA SER A 51 2.57 8.33 1.47
C SER A 51 1.27 8.28 0.66
N ARG A 52 0.61 9.44 0.46
CA ARG A 52 -0.59 9.55 -0.39
C ARG A 52 -0.34 9.03 -1.81
N ASP A 53 0.72 9.51 -2.45
CA ASP A 53 1.00 9.18 -3.85
C ASP A 53 1.46 7.72 -4.01
N ALA A 54 2.20 7.19 -3.05
CA ALA A 54 2.56 5.78 -2.99
C ALA A 54 1.33 4.86 -2.92
N TYR A 55 0.35 5.21 -2.07
CA TYR A 55 -0.90 4.45 -1.99
C TYR A 55 -1.77 4.60 -3.23
N LEU A 56 -1.77 5.76 -3.89
CA LEU A 56 -2.47 5.95 -5.16
C LEU A 56 -1.93 5.02 -6.25
N VAL A 57 -0.61 4.88 -6.34
CA VAL A 57 0.04 3.94 -7.27
C VAL A 57 -0.28 2.49 -6.90
N ALA A 58 -0.22 2.14 -5.61
CA ALA A 58 -0.57 0.80 -5.14
C ALA A 58 -2.00 0.39 -5.52
N ASP A 59 -2.96 1.29 -5.33
CA ASP A 59 -4.35 1.05 -5.70
C ASP A 59 -4.52 0.88 -7.22
N ALA A 60 -3.75 1.61 -8.04
CA ALA A 60 -3.74 1.44 -9.49
C ALA A 60 -3.16 0.08 -9.91
N MET A 61 -2.09 -0.39 -9.24
CA MET A 61 -1.49 -1.70 -9.50
C MET A 61 -2.43 -2.85 -9.12
N LEU A 62 -3.18 -2.70 -8.03
CA LEU A 62 -4.22 -3.68 -7.64
C LEU A 62 -5.35 -3.72 -8.67
N LYS A 63 -5.87 -2.56 -9.09
CA LYS A 63 -6.91 -2.48 -10.14
C LYS A 63 -6.46 -3.08 -11.47
N ALA A 64 -5.20 -2.90 -11.85
CA ALA A 64 -4.65 -3.48 -13.07
C ALA A 64 -4.53 -5.02 -13.00
N ARG A 65 -4.58 -5.61 -11.80
CA ARG A 65 -4.46 -7.06 -11.59
C ARG A 65 -5.78 -7.82 -11.75
N GLY A 66 -6.94 -7.17 -11.58
CA GLY A 66 -8.27 -7.77 -11.71
C GLY A 66 -9.30 -7.19 -10.77
#